data_AF-A0A0B6Z9M2-F1
#
_entry.id   AF-A0A0B6Z9M2-F1
#
_cell.length_a   1.000
_cell.length_b   1.000
_cell.length_c   1.000
_cell.angle_alpha   90.00
_cell.angle_beta   90.00
_cell.angle_gamma   90.00
#
_symmetry.space_group_name_H-M   'P 1'
#
loop_
_entity.id
_entity.type
_entity.pdbx_description
1 polymer ?
#
loop_
_entity_poly.entity_id
_entity_poly.type
_entity_poly.pdbx_seq_one_letter_code
_entity_poly.pdbx_strand_id
1 'polypeptide(L)'
;EDLQNFVKRNLEQFQSAQGNGCILFLYSLVLSRTIQKVYEDMQADYGMKVKLLSDTEDASQSLLNLALTGKATPYTHNGELLYDGKEGQLLPR
;
A
#
# COMPACT_ATOMS: atom_id res chain seq x y z
N GLU A 1 -11.78 24.00 10.01
CA GLU A 1 -12.44 24.48 8.77
C GLU A 1 -11.48 24.64 7.60
N ASP A 2 -10.27 25.16 7.80
CA ASP A 2 -9.33 25.46 6.70
C ASP A 2 -8.95 24.26 5.84
N LEU A 3 -8.67 23.10 6.45
CA LEU A 3 -8.36 21.88 5.70
C LEU A 3 -9.53 21.45 4.80
N GLN A 4 -10.76 21.48 5.34
CA GLN A 4 -11.95 21.12 4.58
C GLN A 4 -12.17 22.08 3.41
N ASN A 5 -11.97 23.38 3.64
CA ASN A 5 -12.05 24.40 2.60
C ASN A 5 -10.96 24.23 1.54
N PHE A 6 -9.74 23.88 1.96
CA PHE A 6 -8.63 23.56 1.05
C PHE A 6 -8.94 22.34 0.17
N VAL A 7 -9.44 21.25 0.76
CA VAL A 7 -9.82 20.04 0.00
C VAL A 7 -10.95 20.36 -1.00
N LYS A 8 -12.00 21.07 -0.58
CA LYS A 8 -13.10 21.46 -1.48
C LYS A 8 -12.62 22.27 -2.69
N ARG A 9 -11.71 23.23 -2.48
CA ARG A 9 -11.14 24.06 -3.57
C ARG A 9 -10.32 23.26 -4.57
N ASN A 10 -9.70 22.16 -4.13
CA ASN A 10 -8.83 21.33 -4.95
C ASN A 10 -9.50 20.02 -5.40
N LEU A 11 -10.79 19.82 -5.11
CA LEU A 11 -11.50 18.58 -5.37
C LEU A 11 -11.52 18.23 -6.87
N GLU A 12 -11.64 19.24 -7.73
CA GLU A 12 -11.59 19.04 -9.18
C GLU A 12 -10.26 18.44 -9.67
N GLN A 13 -9.14 18.72 -8.99
CA GLN A 13 -7.86 18.10 -9.35
C GLN A 13 -7.89 16.57 -9.17
N PHE A 14 -8.74 16.07 -8.27
CA PHE A 14 -8.92 14.63 -8.03
C PHE A 14 -9.98 13.98 -8.92
N GLN A 15 -10.98 14.74 -9.37
CA GLN A 15 -12.15 14.20 -10.08
C GLN A 15 -12.11 14.40 -11.61
N SER A 16 -11.32 15.36 -12.11
CA SER A 16 -11.20 15.61 -13.55
C SER A 16 -10.58 14.41 -14.26
N ALA A 17 -11.13 14.03 -15.42
CA ALA A 17 -10.60 12.96 -16.26
C ALA A 17 -9.17 13.23 -16.77
N GLN A 18 -8.77 14.50 -16.86
CA GLN A 18 -7.42 14.91 -17.24
C GLN A 18 -6.62 15.43 -16.03
N GLY A 19 -7.16 15.25 -14.82
CA GLY A 19 -6.57 15.71 -13.57
C GLY A 19 -5.45 14.79 -13.09
N ASN A 20 -4.62 15.32 -12.19
CA ASN A 20 -3.51 14.59 -11.57
C ASN A 20 -3.96 13.82 -10.31
N GLY A 21 -5.24 13.47 -10.21
CA GLY A 21 -5.86 12.91 -9.00
C GLY A 21 -5.19 11.62 -8.53
N CYS A 22 -4.93 10.69 -9.44
CA CYS A 22 -4.31 9.41 -9.11
C CYS A 22 -2.90 9.57 -8.53
N ILE A 23 -2.07 10.42 -9.13
CA ILE A 23 -0.69 10.65 -8.66
C ILE A 23 -0.67 11.44 -7.34
N LEU A 24 -1.56 12.42 -7.17
CA LEU A 24 -1.71 13.15 -5.90
C LEU A 24 -2.19 12.23 -4.77
N PHE A 25 -3.11 11.31 -5.07
CA PHE A 25 -3.56 10.31 -4.12
C PHE A 25 -2.43 9.36 -3.73
N LEU A 26 -1.65 8.86 -4.70
CA LEU A 26 -0.48 8.03 -4.44
C LEU A 26 0.54 8.73 -3.53
N TYR A 27 0.86 10.00 -3.82
CA TYR A 27 1.75 10.78 -2.95
C TYR A 27 1.16 10.95 -1.55
N SER A 28 -0.15 11.19 -1.44
CA SER A 28 -0.82 11.33 -0.16
C SER A 28 -0.69 10.05 0.68
N LEU A 29 -0.85 8.87 0.08
CA LEU A 29 -0.65 7.58 0.74
C LEU A 29 0.78 7.40 1.26
N VAL A 30 1.78 7.61 0.39
CA VAL A 30 3.20 7.44 0.72
C VAL A 30 3.63 8.44 1.81
N LEU A 31 3.23 9.70 1.70
CA LEU A 31 3.61 10.73 2.65
C LEU A 31 2.92 10.56 4.01
N SER A 32 1.67 10.07 4.02
CA SER A 32 0.97 9.76 5.28
C SER A 32 1.62 8.61 6.04
N ARG A 33 2.20 7.63 5.34
CA ARG A 33 2.98 6.54 5.96
C ARG A 33 4.44 6.91 6.25
N THR A 34 5.00 7.87 5.50
CA THR A 34 6.42 8.22 5.33
C THR A 34 7.21 7.24 4.47
N ILE A 35 8.13 7.78 3.64
CA ILE A 35 8.93 7.02 2.69
C ILE A 35 9.69 5.89 3.39
N GLN A 36 10.37 6.20 4.49
CA GLN A 36 11.18 5.23 5.24
C GLN A 36 10.33 4.04 5.72
N LYS A 37 9.15 4.29 6.29
CA LYS A 37 8.26 3.23 6.77
C LYS A 37 7.66 2.41 5.63
N VAL A 38 7.43 3.01 4.46
CA VAL A 38 7.00 2.27 3.27
C VAL A 38 8.09 1.27 2.85
N TYR A 39 9.37 1.68 2.84
CA TYR A 39 10.48 0.77 2.56
C TYR A 39 10.59 -0.37 3.59
N GLU A 40 10.44 -0.04 4.88
CA GLU A 40 10.46 -1.03 5.96
C GLU A 40 9.28 -2.02 5.85
N ASP A 41 8.07 -1.52 5.60
CA ASP A 41 6.87 -2.36 5.40
C ASP A 41 7.04 -3.32 4.22
N MET A 42 7.70 -2.87 3.16
CA MET A 42 7.97 -3.67 1.97
C MET A 42 9.05 -4.73 2.17
N GLN A 43 9.66 -4.79 3.36
CA GLN A 43 10.75 -5.73 3.69
C GLN A 43 11.87 -5.68 2.66
N ALA A 44 12.23 -4.47 2.26
CA ALA A 44 13.21 -4.23 1.22
C ALA A 44 14.62 -4.61 1.69
N ASP A 45 15.15 -5.72 1.19
CA ASP A 45 16.55 -6.10 1.41
C ASP A 45 17.51 -5.35 0.48
N TYR A 46 18.77 -5.28 0.89
CA TYR A 46 19.85 -4.62 0.13
C TYR A 46 19.95 -5.22 -1.28
N GLY A 47 19.60 -4.41 -2.29
CA GLY A 47 19.65 -4.81 -3.71
C GLY A 47 18.29 -5.11 -4.36
N MET A 48 17.20 -5.17 -3.60
CA MET A 48 15.86 -5.31 -4.19
C MET A 48 15.37 -3.98 -4.74
N LYS A 49 14.92 -3.97 -6.01
CA LYS A 49 14.18 -2.83 -6.57
C LYS A 49 12.75 -2.86 -6.04
N VAL A 50 12.50 -2.04 -5.03
CA VAL A 50 11.18 -1.85 -4.43
C VAL A 50 10.33 -1.01 -5.37
N LYS A 51 9.19 -1.53 -5.81
CA LYS A 51 8.24 -0.79 -6.66
C LYS A 51 6.80 -0.95 -6.14
N LEU A 52 6.09 0.18 -6.04
CA LEU A 52 4.65 0.19 -5.74
C LEU A 52 3.80 -0.10 -7.00
N LEU A 53 4.35 0.16 -8.18
CA LEU A 53 3.77 -0.15 -9.48
C LEU A 53 4.67 -1.13 -10.21
N SER A 54 4.10 -2.16 -10.82
CA SER A 54 4.87 -3.11 -11.64
C SER A 54 5.33 -2.47 -12.95
N ASP A 55 6.26 -3.14 -13.64
CA ASP A 55 6.65 -2.77 -15.01
C ASP A 55 5.53 -2.99 -16.05
N THR A 56 4.43 -3.62 -15.63
CA THR A 56 3.21 -3.83 -16.42
C THR A 56 2.08 -2.85 -16.06
N GLU A 57 2.40 -1.77 -15.33
CA GLU A 57 1.43 -0.75 -14.87
C GLU A 57 0.37 -1.27 -13.88
N ASP A 58 0.59 -2.47 -13.31
CA ASP A 58 -0.30 -3.04 -12.30
C ASP A 58 0.07 -2.53 -10.90
N ALA A 59 -0.95 -2.36 -10.05
CA ALA A 59 -0.75 -2.07 -8.65
C ALA A 59 -0.12 -3.28 -7.93
N SER A 60 1.02 -3.08 -7.27
CA SER A 60 1.62 -4.15 -6.47
C SER A 60 0.77 -4.44 -5.23
N GLN A 61 0.90 -5.65 -4.68
CA GLN A 61 0.21 -6.01 -3.44
C GLN A 61 0.54 -5.02 -2.30
N SER A 62 1.78 -4.53 -2.24
CA SER A 62 2.19 -3.49 -1.30
C SER A 62 1.43 -2.19 -1.49
N LEU A 63 1.17 -1.76 -2.73
CA LEU A 63 0.37 -0.56 -3.00
C LEU A 63 -1.09 -0.76 -2.59
N LEU A 64 -1.68 -1.92 -2.91
CA LEU A 64 -3.04 -2.24 -2.48
C LEU A 64 -3.17 -2.26 -0.96
N ASN A 65 -2.22 -2.91 -0.27
CA ASN A 65 -2.20 -2.98 1.19
C ASN A 65 -1.94 -1.59 1.82
N LEU A 66 -1.10 -0.75 1.20
CA LEU A 66 -0.89 0.62 1.65
C LEU A 66 -2.18 1.44 1.56
N ALA A 67 -2.92 1.33 0.45
CA ALA A 67 -4.17 2.04 0.24
C ALA A 67 -5.29 1.56 1.18
N LEU A 68 -5.39 0.25 1.44
CA LEU A 68 -6.47 -0.34 2.22
C LEU A 68 -6.21 -0.34 3.73
N THR A 69 -4.95 -0.51 4.14
CA THR A 69 -4.59 -0.77 5.55
C THR A 69 -3.60 0.25 6.12
N GLY A 70 -3.03 1.12 5.28
CA GLY A 70 -1.98 2.05 5.69
C GLY A 70 -0.61 1.41 5.91
N LYS A 71 -0.41 0.13 5.53
CA LYS A 71 0.90 -0.56 5.56
C LYS A 71 1.23 -1.19 4.22
N ALA A 72 2.44 -0.98 3.73
CA ALA A 72 2.88 -1.46 2.41
C ALA A 72 3.41 -2.91 2.41
N THR A 73 2.88 -3.79 3.26
CA THR A 73 3.33 -5.19 3.32
C THR A 73 3.07 -5.90 1.98
N PRO A 74 4.04 -6.65 1.42
CA PRO A 74 3.86 -7.33 0.15
C PRO A 74 2.99 -8.60 0.26
N TYR A 75 2.68 -9.04 1.48
CA TYR A 75 1.93 -10.28 1.74
C TYR A 75 0.55 -10.00 2.32
N THR A 76 -0.46 -10.78 1.90
CA THR A 76 -1.83 -10.74 2.45
C THR A 76 -2.02 -11.64 3.66
N HIS A 77 -1.18 -12.66 3.78
CA HIS A 77 -1.15 -13.60 4.88
C HIS A 77 0.29 -13.77 5.35
N ASN A 78 0.49 -13.94 6.66
CA ASN A 78 1.81 -13.96 7.27
C ASN A 78 2.59 -15.27 7.00
N GLY A 79 2.10 -16.13 6.09
CA GLY A 79 2.63 -17.48 5.92
C GLY A 79 2.57 -18.34 7.20
N GLU A 80 1.84 -17.91 8.25
CA GLU A 80 1.69 -18.69 9.47
C GLU A 80 0.92 -19.96 9.16
N LEU A 81 1.67 -21.06 9.14
CA LEU A 81 1.14 -22.40 9.06
C LEU A 81 0.63 -22.75 10.47
N LEU A 82 -0.69 -22.79 10.63
CA LEU A 82 -1.31 -23.28 11.86
C LEU A 82 -1.21 -24.81 11.85
N TYR A 83 -0.52 -25.34 12.86
CA TYR A 83 -0.41 -26.78 13.08
C TYR A 83 -1.44 -27.21 14.12
N ASP A 84 -2.07 -28.37 13.93
CA ASP A 84 -2.83 -29.02 15.01
C ASP A 84 -1.85 -29.39 16.13
N GLY A 85 -2.07 -28.81 17.33
CA GLY A 85 -1.25 -29.06 18.52
C GLY A 85 -1.24 -30.51 19.00
N LYS A 86 -2.06 -31.41 18.43
CA LYS A 86 -2.09 -32.84 18.75
C LYS A 86 -1.31 -33.71 17.77
N GLU A 87 -1.28 -33.37 16.48
CA GLU A 87 -0.74 -34.26 15.44
C GLU A 87 0.36 -33.63 14.58
N GLY A 88 0.67 -32.34 14.76
CA GLY A 88 1.67 -31.64 13.97
C GLY A 88 1.34 -31.58 12.47
N GLN A 89 0.09 -31.85 12.10
CA GLN A 89 -0.40 -31.69 10.73
C GLN A 89 -0.81 -30.24 10.50
N LEU A 90 -0.61 -29.77 9.26
CA LEU A 90 -1.07 -28.47 8.80
C LEU A 90 -2.60 -28.44 8.81
N LEU A 91 -3.18 -27.42 9.44
CA LEU A 91 -4.61 -27.18 9.31
C LEU A 91 -4.95 -26.89 7.84
N PRO A 92 -6.04 -27.46 7.31
CA PRO A 92 -6.49 -27.16 5.96
C PRO A 92 -6.81 -25.67 5.81
N ARG A 93 -6.46 -25.11 4.65
CA ARG A 93 -6.72 -23.71 4.29
C ARG A 93 -8.21 -23.42 4.15
#